data_AF-A0A372JXH7-F1
#
_entry.id   AF-A0A372JXH7-F1
#
_cell.length_a   1.000
_cell.length_b   1.000
_cell.length_c   1.000
_cell.angle_alpha   90.00
_cell.angle_beta   90.00
_cell.angle_gamma   90.00
#
_symmetry.space_group_name_H-M   'P 1'
#
loop_
_entity.id
_entity.type
_entity.pdbx_description
1 polymer ?
#
loop_
_entity_poly.entity_id
_entity_poly.type
_entity_poly.pdbx_seq_one_letter_code
_entity_poly.pdbx_strand_id
1 'polypeptide(L)'
;MNTPSRSAQRSSDAAAAATDAAIVHAVMPTGLRHADDTRPGYSRKQLKDGFAYFDVNGKRIDDADEIARINALAIPPAYADVWICPDPRGHLQATGRDARGRKQYRYHPRWRETRDADKYERLAAFGRALPRIRARVARDLKLDGMPCDKVVAAIVQLLDSTLIRVGSAEYARDNQSYGLTTLRKKHLKIKAGQLRFQFRGKSGIEHDVSIDNPRVKRIVRRCAELPGHDLFQYIDDDGTRHTVGSADINDYLKRASDADFTAKDYRTWAGSVYAFAALRRLLCTSAAEARRHLVATVKEVASLLRNTPAVCRKCYIHPVVIAAFEADELQGIGACRPRRGLRVDETAFATLLTRTAARATKQAARQTVKRAANAAQGVRGKHLRAVAEAGVKASNGCDAIAAAAEKDLTALLKKSRAVRKNASGKGTANKRPARGAQAPAASSRGAVRPAST
;
A
#
# COMPACT_ATOMS: atom_id res chain seq x y z
N MET A 1 29.47 -27.66 -8.90
CA MET A 1 29.01 -26.25 -8.76
C MET A 1 27.94 -26.03 -9.81
N ASN A 2 26.66 -26.07 -9.43
CA ASN A 2 25.55 -26.01 -10.37
C ASN A 2 25.10 -24.57 -10.52
N THR A 3 25.35 -23.96 -11.67
CA THR A 3 24.78 -22.65 -12.05
C THR A 3 23.25 -22.79 -12.12
N PRO A 4 22.47 -21.91 -11.46
CA PRO A 4 21.03 -21.96 -11.62
C PRO A 4 20.67 -21.59 -13.06
N SER A 5 19.74 -22.35 -13.63
CA SER A 5 19.18 -22.13 -14.97
C SER A 5 18.69 -20.68 -15.14
N ARG A 6 19.00 -20.07 -16.29
CA ARG A 6 18.50 -18.75 -16.75
C ARG A 6 16.97 -18.62 -16.64
N SER A 7 16.22 -19.72 -16.65
CA SER A 7 14.77 -19.73 -16.47
C SER A 7 14.34 -19.46 -15.02
N ALA A 8 15.12 -19.88 -14.03
CA ALA A 8 14.85 -19.68 -12.60
C ALA A 8 15.15 -18.24 -12.14
N GLN A 9 16.10 -17.55 -12.80
CA GLN A 9 16.37 -16.12 -12.58
C GLN A 9 15.30 -15.21 -13.19
N ARG A 10 14.75 -15.55 -14.35
CA ARG A 10 13.65 -14.78 -14.96
C ARG A 10 12.35 -14.87 -14.15
N SER A 11 12.06 -16.02 -13.54
CA SER A 11 10.87 -16.18 -12.69
C SER A 11 10.99 -15.49 -11.34
N SER A 12 12.19 -15.40 -10.76
CA SER A 12 12.44 -14.62 -9.53
C SER A 12 12.33 -13.11 -9.74
N ASP A 13 12.85 -12.61 -10.87
CA ASP A 13 12.73 -11.19 -11.22
C ASP A 13 11.26 -10.81 -11.49
N ALA A 14 10.47 -11.72 -12.09
CA ALA A 14 9.04 -11.53 -12.31
C ALA A 14 8.21 -11.56 -11.00
N ALA A 15 8.58 -12.36 -10.00
CA ALA A 15 7.86 -12.45 -8.72
C ALA A 15 8.15 -11.26 -7.78
N ALA A 16 9.39 -10.77 -7.77
CA ALA A 16 9.76 -9.54 -7.08
C ALA A 16 9.13 -8.31 -7.76
N ALA A 17 9.15 -8.27 -9.10
CA ALA A 17 8.43 -7.28 -9.88
C ALA A 17 6.92 -7.37 -9.67
N ALA A 18 6.32 -8.56 -9.54
CA ALA A 18 4.89 -8.73 -9.29
C ALA A 18 4.46 -8.28 -7.89
N THR A 19 5.34 -8.36 -6.88
CA THR A 19 5.02 -7.92 -5.51
C THR A 19 5.07 -6.39 -5.37
N ASP A 20 5.94 -5.72 -6.14
CA ASP A 20 5.93 -4.25 -6.26
C ASP A 20 4.92 -3.75 -7.33
N ALA A 21 4.67 -4.53 -8.38
CA ALA A 21 3.66 -4.26 -9.41
C ALA A 21 2.22 -4.47 -8.88
N ALA A 22 1.99 -5.33 -7.90
CA ALA A 22 0.69 -5.42 -7.22
C ALA A 22 0.35 -4.14 -6.40
N ILE A 23 1.23 -3.14 -6.38
CA ILE A 23 1.05 -1.83 -5.74
C ILE A 23 0.96 -0.68 -6.77
N VAL A 24 0.75 -0.94 -8.07
CA VAL A 24 0.86 0.07 -9.16
C VAL A 24 -0.40 0.85 -9.53
N HIS A 25 -1.27 1.16 -8.57
CA HIS A 25 -2.19 2.30 -8.76
C HIS A 25 -2.10 3.31 -7.61
N ALA A 26 -0.87 3.67 -7.24
CA ALA A 26 -0.63 4.95 -6.56
C ALA A 26 -0.62 6.05 -7.63
N VAL A 27 -1.44 7.09 -7.44
CA VAL A 27 -1.43 8.27 -8.32
C VAL A 27 -0.04 8.90 -8.24
N MET A 28 0.61 9.11 -9.38
CA MET A 28 1.93 9.74 -9.43
C MET A 28 1.88 11.13 -8.79
N PRO A 29 2.78 11.46 -7.85
CA PRO A 29 2.80 12.79 -7.24
C PRO A 29 2.99 13.87 -8.30
N THR A 30 2.32 15.01 -8.12
CA THR A 30 2.42 16.13 -9.05
C THR A 30 3.89 16.52 -9.29
N GLY A 31 4.31 16.49 -10.55
CA GLY A 31 5.69 16.82 -10.96
C GLY A 31 6.67 15.65 -10.96
N LEU A 32 6.26 14.44 -10.56
CA LEU A 32 7.04 13.21 -10.76
C LEU A 32 6.60 12.43 -12.00
N ARG A 33 7.53 11.66 -12.54
CA ARG A 33 7.37 10.84 -13.75
C ARG A 33 7.61 9.37 -13.44
N HIS A 34 6.88 8.50 -14.13
CA HIS A 34 7.16 7.07 -14.04
C HIS A 34 8.53 6.80 -14.67
N ALA A 35 9.39 6.06 -13.97
CA ALA A 35 10.73 5.68 -14.37
C ALA A 35 10.86 4.17 -14.24
N ASP A 36 11.48 3.54 -15.23
CA ASP A 36 11.57 2.09 -15.37
C ASP A 36 13.03 1.74 -15.64
N ASP A 37 13.59 0.86 -14.83
CA ASP A 37 15.00 0.50 -14.88
C ASP A 37 15.34 -0.61 -15.89
N THR A 38 14.34 -1.07 -16.63
CA THR A 38 14.56 -1.85 -17.86
C THR A 38 14.96 -0.97 -19.05
N ARG A 39 14.77 0.35 -18.95
CA ARG A 39 15.16 1.32 -19.99
C ARG A 39 16.62 1.75 -19.81
N PRO A 40 17.27 2.26 -20.88
CA PRO A 40 18.61 2.83 -20.75
C PRO A 40 18.65 3.90 -19.65
N GLY A 41 19.66 3.80 -18.79
CA GLY A 41 19.92 4.76 -17.72
C GLY A 41 21.41 4.97 -17.53
N TYR A 42 21.76 5.83 -16.59
CA TYR A 42 23.16 6.07 -16.26
C TYR A 42 23.74 4.88 -15.51
N SER A 43 25.03 4.67 -15.68
CA SER A 43 25.77 3.60 -15.02
C SER A 43 26.89 4.15 -14.15
N ARG A 44 27.36 3.32 -13.21
CA ARG A 44 28.45 3.65 -12.29
C ARG A 44 29.59 2.67 -12.46
N LYS A 45 30.82 3.15 -12.57
CA LYS A 45 32.05 2.33 -12.54
C LYS A 45 32.97 2.78 -11.40
N GLN A 46 33.61 1.82 -10.76
CA GLN A 46 34.62 2.08 -9.75
C GLN A 46 35.94 2.50 -10.39
N LEU A 47 36.55 3.56 -9.87
CA LEU A 47 37.89 4.03 -10.21
C LEU A 47 38.83 3.85 -8.99
N LYS A 48 40.12 4.14 -9.17
CA LYS A 48 41.11 4.09 -8.09
C LYS A 48 40.69 4.97 -6.89
N ASP A 49 40.16 6.17 -7.17
CA ASP A 49 39.77 7.16 -6.16
C ASP A 49 38.26 7.48 -6.21
N GLY A 50 37.41 6.46 -6.15
CA GLY A 50 35.95 6.62 -6.03
C GLY A 50 35.16 6.08 -7.21
N PHE A 51 34.14 6.81 -7.65
CA PHE A 51 33.22 6.37 -8.71
C PHE A 51 33.15 7.39 -9.85
N ALA A 52 33.06 6.88 -11.09
CA ALA A 52 32.68 7.66 -12.26
C ALA A 52 31.30 7.23 -12.76
N TYR A 53 30.56 8.20 -13.27
CA TYR A 53 29.23 8.01 -13.84
C TYR A 53 29.27 8.14 -15.35
N PHE A 54 28.45 7.35 -16.04
CA PHE A 54 28.38 7.32 -17.49
C PHE A 54 26.94 7.44 -17.93
N ASP A 55 26.71 8.21 -18.99
CA ASP A 55 25.39 8.44 -19.56
C ASP A 55 24.85 7.19 -20.30
N VAL A 56 23.67 7.32 -20.90
CA VAL A 56 23.01 6.23 -21.65
C VAL A 56 23.79 5.78 -22.89
N ASN A 57 24.71 6.61 -23.39
CA ASN A 57 25.57 6.31 -24.54
C ASN A 57 26.97 5.83 -24.11
N GLY A 58 27.23 5.72 -22.80
CA GLY A 58 28.52 5.36 -22.25
C GLY A 58 29.55 6.49 -22.20
N LYS A 59 29.14 7.74 -22.45
CA LYS A 59 30.01 8.92 -22.27
C LYS A 59 30.10 9.25 -20.79
N ARG A 60 31.30 9.60 -20.33
CA ARG A 60 31.52 10.04 -18.94
C ARG A 60 30.72 11.32 -18.66
N ILE A 61 30.03 11.34 -17.52
CA ILE A 61 29.32 12.51 -17.01
C ILE A 61 30.30 13.35 -16.21
N ASP A 62 30.58 14.57 -16.67
CA ASP A 62 31.48 15.54 -16.02
C ASP A 62 30.72 16.77 -15.48
N ASP A 63 29.40 16.83 -15.67
CA ASP A 63 28.53 17.88 -15.14
C ASP A 63 28.47 17.79 -13.61
N ALA A 64 28.91 18.85 -12.94
CA ALA A 64 29.01 18.91 -11.48
C ALA A 64 27.64 18.81 -10.77
N ASP A 65 26.58 19.41 -11.34
CA ASP A 65 25.24 19.37 -10.77
C ASP A 65 24.64 17.98 -10.87
N GLU A 66 24.87 17.31 -12.00
CA GLU A 66 24.42 15.95 -12.24
C GLU A 66 25.15 14.95 -11.33
N ILE A 67 26.47 15.11 -11.17
CA ILE A 67 27.28 14.32 -10.24
C ILE A 67 26.80 14.53 -8.80
N ALA A 68 26.56 15.78 -8.38
CA ALA A 68 26.06 16.10 -7.04
C ALA A 68 24.70 15.45 -6.77
N ARG A 69 23.79 15.49 -7.75
CA ARG A 69 22.48 14.82 -7.68
C ARG A 69 22.63 13.31 -7.48
N ILE A 70 23.47 12.65 -8.28
CA ILE A 70 23.68 11.20 -8.19
C ILE A 70 24.31 10.83 -6.84
N ASN A 71 25.30 11.60 -6.38
CA ASN A 71 25.94 11.40 -5.08
C ASN A 71 24.93 11.52 -3.92
N ALA A 72 23.98 12.46 -4.00
CA ALA A 72 22.91 12.63 -3.01
C ALA A 72 21.97 11.42 -2.90
N LEU A 73 21.92 10.54 -3.90
CA LEU A 73 21.17 9.28 -3.84
C LEU A 73 21.78 8.27 -2.85
N ALA A 74 23.03 8.49 -2.42
CA ALA A 74 23.78 7.64 -1.49
C ALA A 74 23.68 6.15 -1.86
N ILE A 75 24.02 5.85 -3.12
CA ILE A 75 24.06 4.47 -3.64
C ILE A 75 25.26 3.77 -2.99
N PRO A 76 25.05 2.72 -2.17
CA PRO A 76 26.14 2.09 -1.43
C PRO A 76 27.28 1.63 -2.35
N PRO A 77 28.55 1.78 -1.94
CA PRO A 77 29.70 1.48 -2.78
C PRO A 77 29.74 0.00 -3.18
N ALA A 78 29.27 -0.89 -2.31
CA ALA A 78 29.25 -2.34 -2.54
C ALA A 78 28.16 -2.82 -3.52
N TYR A 79 27.33 -1.93 -4.08
CA TYR A 79 26.29 -2.34 -5.02
C TYR A 79 26.87 -2.56 -6.43
N ALA A 80 26.57 -3.72 -7.01
CA ALA A 80 26.84 -4.08 -8.39
C ALA A 80 25.63 -3.75 -9.30
N ASP A 81 25.78 -3.88 -10.62
CA ASP A 81 24.72 -3.68 -11.62
C ASP A 81 23.87 -2.42 -11.37
N VAL A 82 24.55 -1.30 -11.14
CA VAL A 82 23.89 -0.04 -10.78
C VAL A 82 23.29 0.62 -12.01
N TRP A 83 21.98 0.84 -11.96
CA TRP A 83 21.22 1.68 -12.87
C TRP A 83 20.81 2.96 -12.17
N ILE A 84 20.97 4.11 -12.82
CA ILE A 84 20.61 5.43 -12.30
C ILE A 84 19.68 6.11 -13.30
N CYS A 85 18.59 6.69 -12.80
CA CYS A 85 17.60 7.37 -13.65
C CYS A 85 18.20 8.68 -14.21
N PRO A 86 18.16 8.89 -15.54
CA PRO A 86 18.57 10.15 -16.15
C PRO A 86 17.67 11.33 -15.79
N ASP A 87 16.39 11.07 -15.51
CA ASP A 87 15.42 12.12 -15.17
C ASP A 87 15.40 12.37 -13.65
N PRO A 88 15.77 13.58 -13.17
CA PRO A 88 15.66 13.92 -11.75
C PRO A 88 14.23 13.83 -11.21
N ARG A 89 13.22 13.86 -12.07
CA ARG A 89 11.79 13.73 -11.71
C ARG A 89 11.29 12.29 -11.77
N GLY A 90 12.12 11.32 -12.12
CA GLY A 90 11.77 9.90 -12.08
C GLY A 90 11.47 9.44 -10.66
N HIS A 91 10.32 8.79 -10.41
CA HIS A 91 9.99 8.31 -9.06
C HIS A 91 11.00 7.27 -8.55
N LEU A 92 11.48 6.39 -9.43
CA LEU A 92 12.63 5.52 -9.22
C LEU A 92 13.89 6.26 -9.69
N GLN A 93 14.85 6.44 -8.78
CA GLN A 93 16.07 7.22 -9.02
C GLN A 93 17.30 6.35 -9.25
N ALA A 94 17.39 5.19 -8.60
CA ALA A 94 18.44 4.22 -8.91
C ALA A 94 18.04 2.82 -8.47
N THR A 95 18.64 1.81 -9.11
CA THR A 95 18.66 0.43 -8.66
C THR A 95 20.07 -0.12 -8.65
N GLY A 96 20.29 -1.21 -7.92
CA GLY A 96 21.56 -1.93 -7.90
C GLY A 96 21.41 -3.25 -7.16
N ARG A 97 22.37 -4.15 -7.31
CA ARG A 97 22.41 -5.44 -6.61
C ARG A 97 23.30 -5.34 -5.39
N ASP A 98 22.80 -5.71 -4.23
CA ASP A 98 23.64 -5.80 -3.03
C ASP A 98 24.61 -6.99 -3.07
N ALA A 99 25.46 -7.14 -2.05
CA ALA A 99 26.43 -8.23 -1.94
C ALA A 99 25.80 -9.64 -1.95
N ARG A 100 24.46 -9.76 -1.84
CA ARG A 100 23.71 -11.00 -1.94
C ARG A 100 22.96 -11.14 -3.27
N GLY A 101 23.24 -10.27 -4.25
CA GLY A 101 22.61 -10.28 -5.57
C GLY A 101 21.18 -9.71 -5.61
N ARG A 102 20.64 -9.24 -4.47
CA ARG A 102 19.27 -8.76 -4.39
C ARG A 102 19.16 -7.36 -4.96
N LYS A 103 18.13 -7.14 -5.79
CA LYS A 103 17.84 -5.82 -6.36
C LYS A 103 17.36 -4.87 -5.26
N GLN A 104 18.04 -3.74 -5.16
CA GLN A 104 17.80 -2.67 -4.19
C GLN A 104 17.39 -1.41 -4.94
N TYR A 105 16.48 -0.63 -4.34
CA TYR A 105 15.89 0.54 -4.98
C TYR A 105 16.25 1.82 -4.21
N ARG A 106 16.34 2.93 -4.94
CA ARG A 106 16.42 4.29 -4.44
C ARG A 106 15.31 5.10 -5.10
N TYR A 107 14.42 5.65 -4.29
CA TYR A 107 13.27 6.43 -4.77
C TYR A 107 13.45 7.92 -4.50
N HIS A 108 12.86 8.74 -5.37
CA HIS A 108 12.76 10.18 -5.20
C HIS A 108 12.14 10.54 -3.83
N PRO A 109 12.63 11.57 -3.10
CA PRO A 109 12.08 11.95 -1.80
C PRO A 109 10.57 12.20 -1.80
N ARG A 110 10.07 12.99 -2.78
CA ARG A 110 8.62 13.22 -2.96
C ARG A 110 7.80 11.95 -3.21
N TRP A 111 8.39 10.93 -3.86
CA TRP A 111 7.70 9.64 -4.02
C TRP A 111 7.52 8.96 -2.65
N ARG A 112 8.53 9.01 -1.78
CA ARG A 112 8.42 8.49 -0.41
C ARG A 112 7.39 9.26 0.41
N GLU A 113 7.38 10.58 0.33
CA GLU A 113 6.42 11.42 1.07
C GLU A 113 4.96 11.13 0.68
N THR A 114 4.66 11.08 -0.62
CA THR A 114 3.30 10.76 -1.08
C THR A 114 2.93 9.32 -0.75
N ARG A 115 3.85 8.36 -0.90
CA ARG A 115 3.58 6.96 -0.54
C ARG A 115 3.38 6.76 0.96
N ASP A 116 4.11 7.51 1.80
CA ASP A 116 3.90 7.51 3.24
C ASP A 116 2.55 8.15 3.59
N ALA A 117 2.13 9.23 2.91
CA ALA A 117 0.81 9.85 3.08
C ALA A 117 -0.34 8.92 2.61
N ASP A 118 -0.25 8.35 1.41
CA ASP A 118 -1.21 7.41 0.83
C ASP A 118 -1.39 6.18 1.73
N LYS A 119 -0.28 5.71 2.33
CA LYS A 119 -0.30 4.58 3.26
C LYS A 119 -1.14 4.86 4.51
N TYR A 120 -1.21 6.11 4.96
CA TYR A 120 -2.01 6.49 6.13
C TYR A 120 -3.49 6.68 5.80
N GLU A 121 -3.82 7.26 4.64
CA GLU A 121 -5.20 7.28 4.14
C GLU A 121 -5.74 5.87 3.89
N ARG A 122 -4.89 4.99 3.33
CA ARG A 122 -5.16 3.57 3.15
C ARG A 122 -5.45 2.85 4.47
N LEU A 123 -4.88 3.29 5.58
CA LEU A 123 -5.13 2.67 6.89
C LEU A 123 -6.56 2.89 7.38
N ALA A 124 -7.16 4.04 7.08
CA ALA A 124 -8.58 4.30 7.37
C ALA A 124 -9.50 3.40 6.53
N ALA A 125 -9.15 3.18 5.26
CA ALA A 125 -9.86 2.22 4.39
C ALA A 125 -9.72 0.78 4.90
N PHE A 126 -8.52 0.39 5.36
CA PHE A 126 -8.29 -0.92 5.96
C PHE A 126 -9.16 -1.14 7.19
N GLY A 127 -9.25 -0.17 8.10
CA GLY A 127 -10.12 -0.23 9.26
C GLY A 127 -11.61 -0.43 8.93
N ARG A 128 -12.08 0.11 7.80
CA ARG A 128 -13.45 -0.13 7.29
C ARG A 128 -13.63 -1.52 6.69
N ALA A 129 -12.61 -2.05 6.01
CA ALA A 129 -12.65 -3.37 5.38
C ALA A 129 -12.45 -4.53 6.38
N LEU A 130 -11.73 -4.30 7.48
CA LEU A 130 -11.33 -5.32 8.44
C LEU A 130 -12.50 -6.17 8.99
N PRO A 131 -13.67 -5.61 9.35
CA PRO A 131 -14.84 -6.41 9.74
C PRO A 131 -15.28 -7.42 8.68
N ARG A 132 -15.27 -7.02 7.40
CA ARG A 132 -15.64 -7.89 6.29
C ARG A 132 -14.61 -9.01 6.12
N ILE A 133 -13.32 -8.67 6.20
CA ILE A 133 -12.25 -9.66 6.11
C ILE A 133 -12.38 -10.68 7.24
N ARG A 134 -12.55 -10.23 8.49
CA ARG A 134 -12.73 -11.12 9.65
C ARG A 134 -13.99 -11.98 9.53
N ALA A 135 -15.08 -11.44 8.98
CA ALA A 135 -16.30 -12.22 8.72
C ALA A 135 -16.07 -13.32 7.66
N ARG A 136 -15.33 -13.02 6.58
CA ARG A 136 -14.94 -14.00 5.56
C ARG A 136 -14.03 -15.08 6.15
N VAL A 137 -13.00 -14.70 6.89
CA VAL A 137 -12.11 -15.63 7.63
C VAL A 137 -12.91 -16.55 8.54
N ALA A 138 -13.83 -16.01 9.34
CA ALA A 138 -14.66 -16.81 10.24
C ALA A 138 -15.57 -17.81 9.50
N ARG A 139 -16.00 -17.49 8.28
CA ARG A 139 -16.77 -18.39 7.41
C ARG A 139 -15.88 -19.48 6.82
N ASP A 140 -14.71 -19.13 6.29
CA ASP A 140 -13.84 -20.09 5.62
C ASP A 140 -13.20 -21.08 6.60
N LEU A 141 -12.97 -20.65 7.85
CA LEU A 141 -12.59 -21.53 8.96
C LEU A 141 -13.66 -22.59 9.31
N LYS A 142 -14.89 -22.47 8.78
CA LYS A 142 -16.01 -23.40 8.98
C LYS A 142 -16.27 -24.31 7.78
N LEU A 143 -15.54 -24.17 6.67
CA LEU A 143 -15.69 -25.06 5.52
C LEU A 143 -15.52 -26.53 5.94
N ASP A 144 -15.95 -27.48 5.13
CA ASP A 144 -15.62 -28.89 5.34
C ASP A 144 -14.23 -29.22 4.76
N GLY A 145 -13.70 -30.42 5.01
CA GLY A 145 -12.40 -30.82 4.44
C GLY A 145 -11.19 -29.96 4.88
N MET A 146 -10.20 -29.78 3.99
CA MET A 146 -9.05 -28.86 4.14
C MET A 146 -8.75 -28.10 2.83
N PRO A 147 -9.73 -27.40 2.23
CA PRO A 147 -9.49 -26.64 1.01
C PRO A 147 -8.51 -25.49 1.25
N CYS A 148 -7.89 -24.99 0.17
CA CYS A 148 -6.93 -23.87 0.19
C CYS A 148 -7.45 -22.68 1.03
N ASP A 149 -8.68 -22.22 0.75
CA ASP A 149 -9.29 -21.06 1.42
C ASP A 149 -9.39 -21.27 2.95
N LYS A 150 -9.58 -22.50 3.46
CA LYS A 150 -9.58 -22.78 4.90
C LYS A 150 -8.19 -22.62 5.51
N VAL A 151 -7.16 -23.15 4.84
CA VAL A 151 -5.76 -23.05 5.31
C VAL A 151 -5.30 -21.60 5.29
N VAL A 152 -5.59 -20.88 4.21
CA VAL A 152 -5.30 -19.45 4.07
C VAL A 152 -6.04 -18.63 5.12
N ALA A 153 -7.32 -18.89 5.38
CA ALA A 153 -8.06 -18.22 6.44
C ALA A 153 -7.45 -18.44 7.83
N ALA A 154 -6.92 -19.64 8.11
CA ALA A 154 -6.19 -19.90 9.35
C ALA A 154 -4.89 -19.09 9.44
N ILE A 155 -4.16 -18.93 8.34
CA ILE A 155 -2.96 -18.08 8.30
C ILE A 155 -3.31 -16.61 8.49
N VAL A 156 -4.38 -16.10 7.86
CA VAL A 156 -4.85 -14.72 8.06
C VAL A 156 -5.31 -14.49 9.50
N GLN A 157 -5.98 -15.46 10.11
CA GLN A 157 -6.34 -15.40 11.53
C GLN A 157 -5.11 -15.35 12.43
N LEU A 158 -4.06 -16.13 12.12
CA LEU A 158 -2.78 -16.08 12.83
C LEU A 158 -2.07 -14.74 12.62
N LEU A 159 -2.07 -14.19 11.41
CA LEU A 159 -1.53 -12.87 11.12
C LEU A 159 -2.21 -11.79 11.98
N ASP A 160 -3.54 -11.80 12.06
CA ASP A 160 -4.32 -10.83 12.83
C ASP A 160 -4.09 -10.95 14.34
N SER A 161 -3.91 -12.17 14.87
CA SER A 161 -3.74 -12.38 16.32
C SER A 161 -2.29 -12.29 16.80
N THR A 162 -1.33 -12.69 15.97
CA THR A 162 0.09 -12.82 16.37
C THR A 162 0.99 -11.75 15.78
N LEU A 163 0.54 -11.08 14.72
CA LEU A 163 1.31 -10.11 13.94
C LEU A 163 2.60 -10.68 13.34
N ILE A 164 2.76 -12.00 13.28
CA ILE A 164 3.89 -12.63 12.59
C ILE A 164 3.85 -12.24 11.11
N ARG A 165 5.03 -11.95 10.52
CA ARG A 165 5.12 -11.63 9.09
C ARG A 165 4.76 -12.86 8.27
N VAL A 166 4.11 -12.66 7.12
CA VAL A 166 3.80 -13.75 6.18
C VAL A 166 5.05 -14.54 5.80
N GLY A 167 6.15 -13.86 5.48
CA GLY A 167 7.41 -14.51 5.08
C GLY A 167 7.49 -14.70 3.56
N SER A 168 8.70 -14.97 3.06
CA SER A 168 8.94 -15.32 1.66
C SER A 168 9.94 -16.49 1.60
N ALA A 169 9.76 -17.36 0.61
CA ALA A 169 10.57 -18.56 0.43
C ALA A 169 12.06 -18.25 0.23
N GLU A 170 12.37 -17.15 -0.46
CA GLU A 170 13.73 -16.64 -0.66
C GLU A 170 14.40 -16.33 0.70
N TYR A 171 13.73 -15.55 1.55
CA TYR A 171 14.27 -15.20 2.87
C TYR A 171 14.42 -16.41 3.80
N ALA A 172 13.54 -17.40 3.68
CA ALA A 172 13.63 -18.63 4.46
C ALA A 172 14.83 -19.48 4.04
N ARG A 173 15.13 -19.53 2.74
CA ARG A 173 16.28 -20.25 2.18
C ARG A 173 17.59 -19.59 2.57
N ASP A 174 17.73 -18.30 2.25
CA ASP A 174 19.03 -17.62 2.27
C ASP A 174 19.44 -17.15 3.66
N ASN A 175 18.46 -16.77 4.50
CA ASN A 175 18.73 -16.16 5.80
C ASN A 175 18.31 -17.04 6.98
N GLN A 176 17.76 -18.24 6.71
CA GLN A 176 17.11 -19.07 7.73
C GLN A 176 16.16 -18.21 8.60
N SER A 177 15.39 -17.35 7.93
CA SER A 177 14.47 -16.38 8.53
C SER A 177 13.06 -16.69 8.07
N TYR A 178 12.21 -17.07 9.02
CA TYR A 178 10.90 -17.64 8.72
C TYR A 178 9.76 -16.65 9.00
N GLY A 179 8.64 -16.85 8.31
CA GLY A 179 7.35 -16.19 8.54
C GLY A 179 6.23 -17.23 8.43
N LEU A 180 4.98 -16.83 8.61
CA LEU A 180 3.82 -17.73 8.62
C LEU A 180 3.82 -18.75 7.48
N THR A 181 3.96 -18.32 6.23
CA THR A 181 3.92 -19.21 5.03
C THR A 181 5.18 -20.03 4.84
N THR A 182 6.27 -19.72 5.56
CA THR A 182 7.53 -20.47 5.48
C THR A 182 7.85 -21.25 6.74
N LEU A 183 6.92 -21.30 7.70
CA LEU A 183 7.08 -22.15 8.88
C LEU A 183 7.21 -23.61 8.46
N ARG A 184 8.13 -24.32 9.13
CA ARG A 184 8.33 -25.76 9.00
C ARG A 184 7.78 -26.46 10.22
N LYS A 185 7.50 -27.76 10.10
CA LYS A 185 7.00 -28.57 11.23
C LYS A 185 7.87 -28.50 12.47
N LYS A 186 9.20 -28.42 12.32
CA LYS A 186 10.15 -28.27 13.44
C LYS A 186 9.92 -27.00 14.30
N HIS A 187 9.27 -25.97 13.73
CA HIS A 187 8.94 -24.73 14.42
C HIS A 187 7.64 -24.82 15.23
N LEU A 188 6.86 -25.89 15.06
CA LEU A 188 5.65 -26.14 15.83
C LEU A 188 5.98 -27.03 17.02
N LYS A 189 5.63 -26.57 18.22
CA LYS A 189 5.64 -27.37 19.45
C LYS A 189 4.21 -27.65 19.88
N ILE A 190 3.91 -28.92 20.13
CA ILE A 190 2.62 -29.39 20.62
C ILE A 190 2.87 -30.00 22.00
N LYS A 191 2.34 -29.37 23.06
CA LYS A 191 2.44 -29.86 24.44
C LYS A 191 1.09 -29.71 25.14
N ALA A 192 0.56 -30.77 25.74
CA ALA A 192 -0.65 -30.75 26.58
C ALA A 192 -1.82 -29.90 26.01
N GLY A 193 -2.13 -30.05 24.72
CA GLY A 193 -3.20 -29.28 24.07
C GLY A 193 -2.86 -27.84 23.67
N GLN A 194 -1.71 -27.32 24.07
CA GLN A 194 -1.16 -26.03 23.64
C GLN A 194 -0.33 -26.19 22.38
N LEU A 195 -0.50 -25.25 21.44
CA LEU A 195 0.31 -25.14 20.23
C LEU A 195 1.11 -23.84 20.32
N ARG A 196 2.40 -23.93 20.03
CA ARG A 196 3.33 -22.81 20.10
C ARG A 196 4.24 -22.81 18.87
N PHE A 197 4.45 -21.64 18.30
CA PHE A 197 5.46 -21.42 17.27
C PHE A 197 6.76 -20.96 17.92
N GLN A 198 7.86 -21.64 17.61
CA GLN A 198 9.22 -21.30 18.02
C GLN A 198 10.12 -21.28 16.78
N PHE A 199 10.56 -20.10 16.36
CA PHE A 199 11.38 -19.93 15.16
C PHE A 199 12.13 -18.61 15.11
N ARG A 200 13.18 -18.57 14.31
CA ARG A 200 13.92 -17.35 14.01
C ARG A 200 13.29 -16.58 12.85
N GLY A 201 12.84 -15.36 13.11
CA GLY A 201 12.21 -14.48 12.13
C GLY A 201 13.19 -13.56 11.39
N LYS A 202 12.65 -12.50 10.78
CA LYS A 202 13.43 -11.46 10.11
C LYS A 202 14.48 -10.87 11.06
N SER A 203 15.70 -10.67 10.53
CA SER A 203 16.84 -10.12 11.28
C SER A 203 17.29 -10.98 12.47
N GLY A 204 16.99 -12.29 12.46
CA GLY A 204 17.43 -13.19 13.52
C GLY A 204 16.61 -13.11 14.80
N ILE A 205 15.51 -12.35 14.83
CA ILE A 205 14.71 -12.18 16.03
C ILE A 205 13.97 -13.48 16.33
N GLU A 206 14.13 -14.03 17.53
CA GLU A 206 13.40 -15.20 17.97
C GLU A 206 11.91 -14.90 18.16
N HIS A 207 11.07 -15.80 17.71
CA HIS A 207 9.63 -15.79 17.91
C HIS A 207 9.24 -16.96 18.79
N ASP A 208 8.57 -16.66 19.90
CA ASP A 208 7.85 -17.62 20.72
C ASP A 208 6.41 -17.11 20.87
N VAL A 209 5.44 -17.81 20.29
CA VAL A 209 4.03 -17.36 20.22
C VAL A 209 3.08 -18.55 20.40
N SER A 210 2.14 -18.44 21.34
CA SER A 210 1.05 -19.41 21.50
C SER A 210 -0.07 -19.17 20.49
N ILE A 211 -0.71 -20.26 20.07
CA ILE A 211 -1.94 -20.22 19.29
C ILE A 211 -3.09 -20.49 20.25
N ASP A 212 -4.06 -19.58 20.38
CA ASP A 212 -5.14 -19.76 21.36
C ASP A 212 -6.43 -20.27 20.73
N ASN A 213 -6.73 -19.86 19.48
CA ASN A 213 -7.98 -20.20 18.81
C ASN A 213 -8.13 -21.72 18.57
N PRO A 214 -9.13 -22.39 19.16
CA PRO A 214 -9.29 -23.85 19.06
C PRO A 214 -9.50 -24.39 17.64
N ARG A 215 -10.12 -23.60 16.75
CA ARG A 215 -10.31 -23.99 15.34
C ARG A 215 -8.98 -23.93 14.59
N VAL A 216 -8.24 -22.84 14.78
CA VAL A 216 -6.91 -22.67 14.18
C VAL A 216 -5.96 -23.76 14.69
N LYS A 217 -5.99 -24.10 15.98
CA LYS A 217 -5.19 -25.21 16.54
C LYS A 217 -5.44 -26.52 15.79
N ARG A 218 -6.71 -26.87 15.54
CA ARG A 218 -7.09 -28.08 14.80
C ARG A 218 -6.59 -28.06 13.36
N ILE A 219 -6.74 -26.92 12.68
CA ILE A 219 -6.26 -26.75 11.30
C ILE A 219 -4.72 -26.91 11.25
N VAL A 220 -4.00 -26.25 12.14
CA VAL A 220 -2.53 -26.33 12.21
C VAL A 220 -2.05 -27.76 12.48
N ARG A 221 -2.73 -28.52 13.34
CA ARG A 221 -2.43 -29.95 13.56
C ARG A 221 -2.59 -30.78 12.28
N ARG A 222 -3.72 -30.63 11.59
CA ARG A 222 -3.97 -31.35 10.33
C ARG A 222 -2.95 -31.00 9.25
N CYS A 223 -2.54 -29.73 9.16
CA CYS A 223 -1.46 -29.34 8.25
C CYS A 223 -0.11 -29.98 8.64
N ALA A 224 0.18 -30.16 9.93
CA ALA A 224 1.40 -30.81 10.40
C ALA A 224 1.44 -32.33 10.14
N GLU A 225 0.28 -32.98 9.97
CA GLU A 225 0.15 -34.40 9.63
C GLU A 225 0.52 -34.68 8.16
N LEU A 226 0.32 -33.72 7.25
CA LEU A 226 0.64 -33.86 5.82
C LEU A 226 2.14 -34.07 5.59
N PRO A 227 2.59 -34.96 4.68
CA PRO A 227 4.02 -35.23 4.46
C PRO A 227 4.80 -33.97 4.02
N GLY A 228 6.12 -33.99 4.25
CA GLY A 228 7.03 -32.90 3.90
C GLY A 228 7.47 -32.02 5.09
N HIS A 229 8.28 -31.00 4.79
CA HIS A 229 8.88 -30.12 5.80
C HIS A 229 8.04 -28.89 6.13
N ASP A 230 7.31 -28.37 5.15
CA ASP A 230 6.52 -27.15 5.28
C ASP A 230 5.31 -27.39 6.18
N LEU A 231 4.97 -26.40 7.00
CA LEU A 231 3.86 -26.54 7.94
C LEU A 231 2.52 -26.32 7.26
N PHE A 232 2.34 -25.24 6.51
CA PHE A 232 1.06 -24.89 5.91
C PHE A 232 0.96 -25.42 4.48
N GLN A 233 0.26 -26.53 4.36
CA GLN A 233 0.00 -27.23 3.10
C GLN A 233 -1.48 -27.57 3.01
N TYR A 234 -1.97 -27.78 1.79
CA TYR A 234 -3.30 -28.31 1.50
C TYR A 234 -3.23 -29.34 0.37
N ILE A 235 -4.30 -30.13 0.25
CA ILE A 235 -4.51 -31.06 -0.86
C ILE A 235 -5.67 -30.47 -1.68
N ASP A 236 -5.50 -30.35 -2.99
CA ASP A 236 -6.55 -29.89 -3.89
C ASP A 236 -7.51 -31.02 -4.27
N ASP A 237 -8.49 -30.71 -5.12
CA ASP A 237 -9.53 -31.66 -5.54
C ASP A 237 -8.96 -32.81 -6.40
N ASP A 238 -7.80 -32.60 -7.04
CA ASP A 238 -7.06 -33.60 -7.82
C ASP A 238 -6.16 -34.50 -6.94
N GLY A 239 -6.18 -34.31 -5.62
CA GLY A 239 -5.33 -35.05 -4.69
C GLY A 239 -3.87 -34.56 -4.66
N THR A 240 -3.57 -33.45 -5.33
CA THR A 240 -2.24 -32.85 -5.41
C THR A 240 -1.97 -31.97 -4.20
N ARG A 241 -0.76 -32.09 -3.64
CA ARG A 241 -0.34 -31.33 -2.47
C ARG A 241 0.31 -30.01 -2.86
N HIS A 242 -0.11 -28.93 -2.21
CA HIS A 242 0.39 -27.57 -2.42
C HIS A 242 0.85 -26.92 -1.12
N THR A 243 1.93 -26.13 -1.20
CA THR A 243 2.37 -25.25 -0.11
C THR A 243 1.70 -23.89 -0.25
N VAL A 244 1.25 -23.30 0.87
CA VAL A 244 0.67 -21.95 0.86
C VAL A 244 1.78 -20.90 0.84
N GLY A 245 1.79 -20.06 -0.21
CA GLY A 245 2.72 -18.96 -0.40
C GLY A 245 2.14 -17.60 -0.04
N SER A 246 2.97 -16.54 -0.17
CA SER A 246 2.52 -15.16 0.06
C SER A 246 1.50 -14.67 -0.96
N ALA A 247 1.54 -15.20 -2.19
CA ALA A 247 0.58 -14.89 -3.24
C ALA A 247 -0.84 -15.30 -2.82
N ASP A 248 -1.01 -16.52 -2.32
CA ASP A 248 -2.31 -17.04 -1.84
C ASP A 248 -2.92 -16.14 -0.76
N ILE A 249 -2.08 -15.65 0.18
CA ILE A 249 -2.53 -14.74 1.24
C ILE A 249 -3.00 -13.42 0.64
N ASN A 250 -2.23 -12.82 -0.27
CA ASN A 250 -2.57 -11.53 -0.86
C ASN A 250 -3.83 -11.65 -1.74
N ASP A 251 -3.95 -12.71 -2.53
CA ASP A 251 -5.12 -12.97 -3.37
C ASP A 251 -6.37 -13.18 -2.52
N TYR A 252 -6.24 -13.92 -1.42
CA TYR A 252 -7.33 -14.09 -0.46
C TYR A 252 -7.73 -12.77 0.19
N LEU A 253 -6.78 -11.95 0.63
CA LEU A 253 -7.07 -10.64 1.22
C LEU A 253 -7.76 -9.72 0.21
N LYS A 254 -7.35 -9.74 -1.06
CA LYS A 254 -8.00 -9.00 -2.14
C LYS A 254 -9.45 -9.45 -2.33
N ARG A 255 -9.70 -10.76 -2.45
CA ARG A 255 -11.08 -11.32 -2.55
C ARG A 255 -11.93 -11.00 -1.31
N ALA A 256 -11.34 -11.05 -0.12
CA ALA A 256 -12.05 -10.81 1.14
C ALA A 256 -12.36 -9.32 1.37
N SER A 257 -11.56 -8.41 0.81
CA SER A 257 -11.61 -6.98 1.09
C SER A 257 -11.97 -6.09 -0.10
N ASP A 258 -12.10 -6.64 -1.31
CA ASP A 258 -12.34 -5.92 -2.58
C ASP A 258 -11.42 -4.70 -2.76
N ALA A 259 -10.20 -4.84 -2.27
CA ALA A 259 -9.19 -3.80 -2.24
C ALA A 259 -7.81 -4.44 -2.17
N ASP A 260 -6.78 -3.74 -2.61
CA ASP A 260 -5.42 -4.26 -2.67
C ASP A 260 -4.69 -4.16 -1.31
N PHE A 261 -5.33 -4.64 -0.22
CA PHE A 261 -4.72 -4.76 1.09
C PHE A 261 -3.76 -5.96 1.18
N THR A 262 -2.72 -5.80 1.99
CA THR A 262 -1.64 -6.76 2.16
C THR A 262 -1.49 -7.11 3.64
N ALA A 263 -0.69 -8.14 3.93
CA ALA A 263 -0.36 -8.48 5.31
C ALA A 263 0.40 -7.39 6.08
N LYS A 264 1.03 -6.43 5.39
CA LYS A 264 1.68 -5.29 6.04
C LYS A 264 0.66 -4.37 6.71
N ASP A 265 -0.52 -4.20 6.10
CA ASP A 265 -1.58 -3.32 6.60
C ASP A 265 -2.07 -3.79 7.98
N TYR A 266 -2.17 -5.10 8.23
CA TYR A 266 -2.48 -5.67 9.55
C TYR A 266 -1.49 -5.21 10.63
N ARG A 267 -0.19 -5.28 10.34
CA ARG A 267 0.86 -4.91 11.30
C ARG A 267 0.88 -3.40 11.55
N THR A 268 0.64 -2.58 10.53
CA THR A 268 0.53 -1.12 10.68
C THR A 268 -0.74 -0.73 11.44
N TRP A 269 -1.87 -1.40 11.19
CA TRP A 269 -3.11 -1.21 11.93
C TRP A 269 -2.93 -1.54 13.41
N ALA A 270 -2.45 -2.75 13.71
CA ALA A 270 -2.24 -3.18 15.08
C ALA A 270 -1.23 -2.31 15.84
N GLY A 271 -0.12 -1.93 15.21
CA GLY A 271 0.87 -1.03 15.80
C GLY A 271 0.29 0.35 16.14
N SER A 272 -0.55 0.90 15.25
CA SER A 272 -1.21 2.19 15.46
C SER A 272 -2.29 2.11 16.53
N VAL A 273 -3.11 1.05 16.53
CA VAL A 273 -4.15 0.81 17.54
C VAL A 273 -3.53 0.62 18.92
N TYR A 274 -2.44 -0.14 19.03
CA TYR A 274 -1.73 -0.31 20.30
C TYR A 274 -1.19 1.03 20.81
N ALA A 275 -0.49 1.78 19.96
CA ALA A 275 0.04 3.09 20.34
C ALA A 275 -1.08 4.04 20.80
N PHE A 276 -2.18 4.09 20.05
CA PHE A 276 -3.36 4.88 20.40
C PHE A 276 -3.95 4.45 21.75
N ALA A 277 -4.14 3.14 21.96
CA ALA A 277 -4.72 2.60 23.18
C ALA A 277 -3.87 2.86 24.42
N ALA A 278 -2.53 2.80 24.29
CA ALA A 278 -1.61 3.12 25.37
C ALA A 278 -1.61 4.63 25.67
N LEU A 279 -1.43 5.47 24.65
CA LEU A 279 -1.28 6.91 24.81
C LEU A 279 -2.57 7.61 25.28
N ARG A 280 -3.75 7.14 24.85
CA ARG A 280 -5.03 7.76 25.24
C ARG A 280 -5.37 7.64 26.74
N ARG A 281 -4.64 6.79 27.47
CA ARG A 281 -4.83 6.55 28.91
C ARG A 281 -3.92 7.42 29.77
N LEU A 282 -3.05 8.20 29.15
CA LEU A 282 -2.06 9.02 29.83
C LEU A 282 -2.54 10.47 29.88
N LEU A 283 -2.33 11.10 31.04
CA LEU A 283 -2.44 12.53 31.23
C LEU A 283 -1.02 13.05 31.42
N CYS A 284 -0.60 14.03 30.62
CA CYS A 284 0.73 14.59 30.70
C CYS A 284 0.64 16.03 31.21
N THR A 285 1.44 16.34 32.22
CA THR A 285 1.53 17.67 32.82
C THR A 285 2.55 18.57 32.10
N SER A 286 3.40 17.97 31.25
CA SER A 286 4.41 18.70 30.47
C SER A 286 4.72 18.03 29.13
N ALA A 287 5.24 18.82 28.18
CA ALA A 287 5.72 18.32 26.89
C ALA A 287 6.91 17.34 27.03
N ALA A 288 7.74 17.49 28.07
CA ALA A 288 8.84 16.58 28.33
C ALA A 288 8.34 15.19 28.80
N GLU A 289 7.29 15.17 29.62
CA GLU A 289 6.60 13.95 30.03
C GLU A 289 5.91 13.26 28.85
N ALA A 290 5.17 14.01 28.02
CA ALA A 290 4.57 13.47 26.79
C ALA A 290 5.62 12.82 25.87
N ARG A 291 6.76 13.48 25.65
CA ARG A 291 7.86 12.91 24.85
C ARG A 291 8.41 11.61 25.46
N ARG A 292 8.56 11.53 26.79
CA ARG A 292 9.01 10.30 27.48
C ARG A 292 8.02 9.15 27.28
N HIS A 293 6.72 9.41 27.47
CA HIS A 293 5.68 8.40 27.24
C HIS A 293 5.62 7.94 25.79
N LEU A 294 5.69 8.87 24.83
CA LEU A 294 5.74 8.53 23.42
C LEU A 294 6.91 7.59 23.09
N VAL A 295 8.11 7.89 23.60
CA VAL A 295 9.29 7.03 23.39
C VAL A 295 9.08 5.65 24.02
N ALA A 296 8.50 5.56 25.22
CA ALA A 296 8.19 4.29 25.87
C ALA A 296 7.18 3.46 25.04
N THR A 297 6.06 4.06 24.63
CA THR A 297 5.06 3.38 23.79
C THR A 297 5.63 2.93 22.45
N VAL A 298 6.49 3.73 21.81
CA VAL A 298 7.17 3.32 20.56
C VAL A 298 8.05 2.09 20.79
N LYS A 299 8.74 1.98 21.94
CA LYS A 299 9.52 0.80 22.32
C LYS A 299 8.63 -0.43 22.55
N GLU A 300 7.47 -0.26 23.17
CA GLU A 300 6.49 -1.34 23.35
C GLU A 300 5.96 -1.86 22.01
N VAL A 301 5.58 -0.96 21.09
CA VAL A 301 5.16 -1.32 19.73
C VAL A 301 6.30 -2.00 18.96
N ALA A 302 7.54 -1.56 19.15
CA ALA A 302 8.73 -2.18 18.57
C ALA A 302 8.92 -3.61 19.05
N SER A 303 8.73 -3.87 20.34
CA SER A 303 8.74 -5.22 20.92
C SER A 303 7.61 -6.08 20.35
N LEU A 304 6.36 -5.58 20.38
CA LEU A 304 5.18 -6.26 19.86
C LEU A 304 5.35 -6.69 18.39
N LEU A 305 5.82 -5.76 17.54
CA LEU A 305 5.99 -6.00 16.11
C LEU A 305 7.32 -6.66 15.77
N ARG A 306 8.25 -6.79 16.72
CA ARG A 306 9.62 -7.29 16.50
C ARG A 306 10.31 -6.51 15.38
N ASN A 307 10.46 -5.21 15.63
CA ASN A 307 11.06 -4.20 14.78
C ASN A 307 11.91 -3.25 15.64
N THR A 308 12.73 -2.40 15.03
CA THR A 308 13.40 -1.33 15.78
C THR A 308 12.43 -0.18 16.08
N PRO A 309 12.62 0.58 17.18
CA PRO A 309 11.81 1.75 17.51
C PRO A 309 11.73 2.78 16.38
N ALA A 310 12.85 3.06 15.71
CA ALA A 310 12.90 3.99 14.58
C ALA A 310 12.01 3.53 13.41
N VAL A 311 12.05 2.23 13.08
CA VAL A 311 11.20 1.66 12.03
C VAL A 311 9.73 1.67 12.46
N CYS A 312 9.41 1.39 13.72
CA CYS A 312 8.02 1.44 14.19
C CYS A 312 7.44 2.85 14.14
N ARG A 313 8.17 3.85 14.65
CA ARG A 313 7.74 5.25 14.61
C ARG A 313 7.51 5.74 13.18
N LYS A 314 8.42 5.40 12.25
CA LYS A 314 8.33 5.86 10.86
C LYS A 314 7.31 5.07 10.02
N CYS A 315 7.17 3.77 10.27
CA CYS A 315 6.52 2.87 9.32
C CYS A 315 5.32 2.07 9.87
N TYR A 316 5.06 2.05 11.18
CA TYR A 316 4.01 1.20 11.75
C TYR A 316 3.05 1.92 12.70
N ILE A 317 3.41 3.10 13.19
CA ILE A 317 2.53 3.95 13.99
C ILE A 317 2.04 5.08 13.09
N HIS A 318 0.72 5.23 12.98
CA HIS A 318 0.13 6.32 12.21
C HIS A 318 0.47 7.68 12.87
N PRO A 319 1.00 8.66 12.12
CA PRO A 319 1.45 9.94 12.68
C PRO A 319 0.34 10.75 13.35
N VAL A 320 -0.93 10.54 12.98
CA VAL A 320 -2.08 11.18 13.62
C VAL A 320 -2.21 10.80 15.09
N VAL A 321 -1.78 9.59 15.48
CA VAL A 321 -1.78 9.18 16.89
C VAL A 321 -0.77 10.02 17.66
N ILE A 322 0.41 10.24 17.07
CA ILE A 322 1.47 11.03 17.68
C ILE A 322 1.04 12.50 17.78
N ALA A 323 0.57 13.07 16.67
CA ALA A 323 0.12 14.46 16.62
C ALA A 323 -1.05 14.73 17.58
N ALA A 324 -2.05 13.84 17.64
CA ALA A 324 -3.17 14.00 18.55
C ALA A 324 -2.77 13.80 20.01
N PHE A 325 -1.75 12.99 20.31
CA PHE A 325 -1.22 12.86 21.67
C PHE A 325 -0.47 14.11 22.11
N GLU A 326 0.40 14.64 21.25
CA GLU A 326 1.15 15.88 21.51
C GLU A 326 0.23 17.11 21.65
N ALA A 327 -0.93 17.08 21.00
CA ALA A 327 -1.97 18.11 21.09
C ALA A 327 -3.03 17.87 22.18
N ASP A 328 -2.86 16.84 23.02
CA ASP A 328 -3.80 16.46 24.09
C ASP A 328 -5.24 16.19 23.60
N GLU A 329 -5.38 15.72 22.36
CA GLU A 329 -6.68 15.45 21.73
C GLU A 329 -7.13 13.98 21.87
N LEU A 330 -6.26 13.08 22.34
CA LEU A 330 -6.56 11.65 22.41
C LEU A 330 -7.63 11.31 23.47
N GLN A 331 -7.66 11.98 24.63
CA GLN A 331 -8.63 11.64 25.68
C GLN A 331 -10.07 12.03 25.27
N GLY A 332 -10.23 13.03 24.39
CA GLY A 332 -11.51 13.43 23.82
C GLY A 332 -12.13 12.41 22.84
N ILE A 333 -11.45 11.29 22.58
CA ILE A 333 -12.00 10.15 21.84
C ILE A 333 -12.61 9.18 22.85
N GLY A 334 -13.87 9.45 23.18
CA GLY A 334 -14.64 8.66 24.13
C GLY A 334 -14.77 7.19 23.76
N ALA A 335 -15.21 6.39 24.74
CA ALA A 335 -15.49 4.97 24.56
C ALA A 335 -16.52 4.75 23.45
N CYS A 336 -16.04 4.36 22.27
CA CYS A 336 -16.91 4.00 21.17
C CYS A 336 -17.50 2.61 21.45
N ARG A 337 -18.82 2.44 21.29
CA ARG A 337 -19.41 1.10 21.26
C ARG A 337 -18.70 0.28 20.18
N PRO A 338 -18.23 -0.94 20.49
CA PRO A 338 -17.51 -1.75 19.52
C PRO A 338 -18.39 -1.96 18.29
N ARG A 339 -17.86 -1.63 17.11
CA ARG A 339 -18.52 -1.97 15.85
C ARG A 339 -18.36 -3.47 15.60
N ARG A 340 -19.38 -4.11 15.02
CA ARG A 340 -19.31 -5.54 14.68
C ARG A 340 -18.03 -5.83 13.89
N GLY A 341 -17.17 -6.71 14.39
CA GLY A 341 -15.90 -7.10 13.75
C GLY A 341 -14.68 -6.24 14.10
N LEU A 342 -14.83 -5.16 14.89
CA LEU A 342 -13.72 -4.39 15.46
C LEU A 342 -13.72 -4.48 16.99
N ARG A 343 -12.53 -4.47 17.58
CA ARG A 343 -12.30 -4.30 19.02
C ARG A 343 -12.60 -2.86 19.44
N VAL A 344 -12.69 -2.63 20.75
CA VAL A 344 -12.98 -1.30 21.32
C VAL A 344 -11.95 -0.28 20.87
N ASP A 345 -10.66 -0.57 21.06
CA ASP A 345 -9.58 0.35 20.67
C ASP A 345 -9.47 0.52 19.15
N GLU A 346 -9.77 -0.50 18.37
CA GLU A 346 -9.84 -0.41 16.90
C GLU A 346 -10.96 0.53 16.45
N THR A 347 -12.12 0.47 17.13
CA THR A 347 -13.24 1.35 16.84
C THR A 347 -12.91 2.80 17.20
N ALA A 348 -12.31 3.03 18.37
CA ALA A 348 -11.89 4.36 18.80
C ALA A 348 -10.80 4.94 17.88
N PHE A 349 -9.83 4.13 17.46
CA PHE A 349 -8.83 4.54 16.48
C PHE A 349 -9.47 4.88 15.11
N ALA A 350 -10.41 4.07 14.62
CA ALA A 350 -11.14 4.39 13.39
C ALA A 350 -11.91 5.73 13.49
N THR A 351 -12.43 6.07 14.68
CA THR A 351 -13.06 7.37 14.95
C THR A 351 -12.04 8.51 14.89
N LEU A 352 -10.82 8.34 15.42
CA LEU A 352 -9.73 9.32 15.26
C LEU A 352 -9.49 9.62 13.78
N LEU A 353 -9.30 8.57 12.97
CA LEU A 353 -9.03 8.71 11.53
C LEU A 353 -10.17 9.42 10.79
N THR A 354 -11.41 9.12 11.16
CA THR A 354 -12.59 9.75 10.53
C THR A 354 -12.68 11.24 10.90
N ARG A 355 -12.44 11.58 12.18
CA ARG A 355 -12.46 12.97 12.64
C ARG A 355 -11.37 13.81 11.99
N THR A 356 -10.16 13.27 11.87
CA THR A 356 -9.04 13.98 11.26
C THR A 356 -9.22 14.17 9.75
N ALA A 357 -9.73 13.15 9.04
CA ALA A 357 -10.07 13.29 7.62
C ALA A 357 -11.16 14.36 7.38
N ALA A 358 -12.19 14.41 8.24
CA ALA A 358 -13.22 15.45 8.17
C ALA A 358 -12.67 16.85 8.45
N ARG A 359 -11.76 17.01 9.43
CA ARG A 359 -11.07 18.27 9.71
C ARG A 359 -10.22 18.72 8.52
N ALA A 360 -9.44 17.83 7.92
CA ALA A 360 -8.61 18.11 6.76
C ALA A 360 -9.47 18.56 5.55
N THR A 361 -10.59 17.89 5.30
CA THR A 361 -11.54 18.26 4.22
C THR A 361 -12.12 19.66 4.45
N LYS A 362 -12.55 19.98 5.68
CA LYS A 362 -13.05 21.32 6.04
C LYS A 362 -11.97 22.40 5.87
N GLN A 363 -10.72 22.10 6.26
CA GLN A 363 -9.59 23.03 6.10
C GLN A 363 -9.28 23.28 4.61
N ALA A 364 -9.27 22.24 3.78
CA ALA A 364 -9.06 22.36 2.33
C ALA A 364 -10.17 23.19 1.66
N ALA A 365 -11.43 22.98 2.06
CA ALA A 365 -12.56 23.79 1.57
C ALA A 365 -12.39 25.27 1.96
N ARG A 366 -12.03 25.57 3.22
CA ARG A 366 -11.76 26.93 3.70
C ARG A 366 -10.60 27.59 2.94
N GLN A 367 -9.52 26.86 2.68
CA GLN A 367 -8.38 27.36 1.91
C GLN A 367 -8.77 27.65 0.46
N THR A 368 -9.61 26.82 -0.15
CA THR A 368 -10.12 27.03 -1.51
C THR A 368 -10.98 28.29 -1.58
N VAL A 369 -11.89 28.48 -0.62
CA VAL A 369 -12.70 29.70 -0.50
C VAL A 369 -11.81 30.93 -0.29
N LYS A 370 -10.80 30.86 0.58
CA LYS A 370 -9.85 31.96 0.81
C LYS A 370 -9.03 32.29 -0.46
N ARG A 371 -8.59 31.28 -1.20
CA ARG A 371 -7.88 31.47 -2.48
C ARG A 371 -8.78 32.10 -3.54
N ALA A 372 -10.04 31.67 -3.63
CA ALA A 372 -11.02 32.26 -4.54
C ALA A 372 -11.35 33.71 -4.15
N ALA A 373 -11.48 34.02 -2.86
CA ALA A 373 -11.68 35.37 -2.36
C ALA A 373 -10.48 36.29 -2.64
N ASN A 374 -9.26 35.81 -2.44
CA ASN A 374 -8.03 36.55 -2.74
C ASN A 374 -7.84 36.76 -4.26
N ALA A 375 -8.18 35.77 -5.09
CA ALA A 375 -8.17 35.90 -6.54
C ALA A 375 -9.24 36.90 -7.03
N ALA A 376 -10.41 36.92 -6.41
CA ALA A 376 -11.47 37.90 -6.67
C ALA A 376 -11.15 39.30 -6.10
N GLN A 377 -10.24 39.42 -5.14
CA GLN A 377 -9.67 40.71 -4.71
C GLN A 377 -8.58 41.22 -5.66
N GLY A 378 -7.79 40.31 -6.25
CA GLY A 378 -6.87 40.64 -7.35
C GLY A 378 -7.58 40.99 -8.67
N VAL A 379 -8.84 40.59 -8.82
CA VAL A 379 -9.71 40.92 -9.95
C VAL A 379 -10.97 41.63 -9.44
N ARG A 380 -10.85 42.87 -8.96
CA ARG A 380 -12.03 43.73 -8.78
C ARG A 380 -11.81 45.16 -9.25
N GLY A 381 -12.19 45.37 -10.50
CA GLY A 381 -13.05 46.50 -10.83
C GLY A 381 -14.28 46.49 -9.91
N LYS A 382 -14.60 47.68 -9.40
CA LYS A 382 -15.60 47.99 -8.38
C LYS A 382 -17.02 47.59 -8.83
N HIS A 383 -17.56 46.42 -8.46
CA HIS A 383 -19.04 46.30 -8.38
C HIS A 383 -19.62 45.17 -7.50
N LEU A 384 -18.86 44.19 -7.05
CA LEU A 384 -19.42 43.04 -6.30
C LEU A 384 -19.28 43.12 -4.77
N ARG A 385 -19.06 44.32 -4.22
CA ARG A 385 -18.91 44.51 -2.76
C ARG A 385 -20.27 44.46 -2.03
N ALA A 386 -21.35 44.88 -2.68
CA ALA A 386 -22.70 44.91 -2.08
C ALA A 386 -23.39 43.53 -1.98
N VAL A 387 -23.03 42.56 -2.82
CA VAL A 387 -23.69 41.24 -2.85
C VAL A 387 -23.08 40.26 -1.82
N ALA A 388 -21.81 40.48 -1.43
CA ALA A 388 -21.10 39.58 -0.51
C ALA A 388 -21.48 39.80 0.96
N GLU A 389 -21.89 41.01 1.35
CA GLU A 389 -22.24 41.33 2.74
C GLU A 389 -23.65 40.86 3.12
N ALA A 390 -24.54 40.65 2.15
CA ALA A 390 -25.89 40.11 2.38
C ALA A 390 -25.91 38.57 2.61
N GLY A 391 -24.88 37.84 2.17
CA GLY A 391 -24.83 36.36 2.24
C GLY A 391 -24.36 35.77 3.58
N VAL A 392 -23.85 36.60 4.49
CA VAL A 392 -23.20 36.14 5.74
C VAL A 392 -24.21 35.85 6.87
N LYS A 393 -25.49 36.24 6.74
CA LYS A 393 -26.51 36.04 7.79
C LYS A 393 -27.35 34.76 7.67
N ALA A 394 -27.17 33.93 6.63
CA ALA A 394 -28.03 32.76 6.40
C ALA A 394 -27.40 31.39 6.72
N SER A 395 -26.31 31.32 7.50
CA SER A 395 -25.65 30.06 7.86
C SER A 395 -25.87 29.67 9.32
N ASN A 396 -27.13 29.53 9.74
CA ASN A 396 -27.53 28.81 10.94
C ASN A 396 -28.66 27.83 10.58
N GLY A 397 -28.27 26.66 10.07
CA GLY A 397 -29.18 25.57 9.68
C GLY A 397 -28.41 24.46 8.99
N CYS A 398 -27.92 23.48 9.76
CA CYS A 398 -26.91 22.52 9.29
C CYS A 398 -27.45 21.42 8.37
N ASP A 399 -28.77 21.24 8.24
CA ASP A 399 -29.34 20.08 7.54
C ASP A 399 -29.86 20.39 6.13
N ALA A 400 -30.12 21.66 5.79
CA ALA A 400 -30.59 22.05 4.45
C ALA A 400 -29.44 22.21 3.42
N ILE A 401 -28.22 22.48 3.89
CA ILE A 401 -27.05 22.76 3.03
C ILE A 401 -26.51 21.49 2.37
N ALA A 402 -26.62 20.33 3.03
CA ALA A 402 -26.20 19.05 2.45
C ALA A 402 -27.06 18.65 1.24
N ALA A 403 -28.38 18.85 1.33
CA ALA A 403 -29.31 18.55 0.23
C ALA A 403 -29.23 19.57 -0.93
N ALA A 404 -28.89 20.84 -0.64
CA ALA A 404 -28.69 21.86 -1.66
C ALA A 404 -27.37 21.67 -2.44
N ALA A 405 -26.29 21.28 -1.76
CA ALA A 405 -24.99 21.00 -2.37
C ALA A 405 -25.04 19.79 -3.34
N GLU A 406 -25.90 18.81 -3.06
CA GLU A 406 -26.09 17.64 -3.93
C GLU A 406 -26.87 18.01 -5.21
N LYS A 407 -27.89 18.88 -5.10
CA LYS A 407 -28.62 19.41 -6.27
C LYS A 407 -27.76 20.32 -7.15
N ASP A 408 -26.90 21.15 -6.55
CA ASP A 408 -26.00 22.05 -7.29
C ASP A 408 -24.85 21.29 -7.99
N LEU A 409 -24.32 20.23 -7.38
CA LEU A 409 -23.34 19.36 -8.03
C LEU A 409 -23.96 18.64 -9.25
N THR A 410 -25.22 18.21 -9.13
CA THR A 410 -25.94 17.55 -10.23
C THR A 410 -26.26 18.53 -11.37
N ALA A 411 -26.55 19.81 -11.06
CA ALA A 411 -26.76 20.88 -12.03
C ALA A 411 -25.45 21.30 -12.75
N LEU A 412 -24.33 21.34 -12.02
CA LEU A 412 -22.99 21.59 -12.57
C LEU A 412 -22.51 20.46 -13.50
N LEU A 413 -22.85 19.20 -13.18
CA LEU A 413 -22.57 18.03 -14.03
C LEU A 413 -23.43 18.01 -15.31
N LYS A 414 -24.67 18.50 -15.27
CA LYS A 414 -25.51 18.71 -16.47
C LYS A 414 -24.99 19.84 -17.36
N LYS A 415 -24.55 20.97 -16.80
CA LYS A 415 -23.96 22.09 -17.55
C LYS A 415 -22.66 21.69 -18.26
N SER A 416 -21.80 20.90 -17.60
CA SER A 416 -20.55 20.41 -18.21
C SER A 416 -20.77 19.37 -19.32
N ARG A 417 -21.89 18.62 -19.30
CA ARG A 417 -22.29 17.72 -20.39
C ARG A 417 -22.85 18.48 -21.61
N ALA A 418 -23.54 19.62 -21.40
CA ALA A 418 -24.02 20.51 -22.46
C ALA A 418 -22.88 21.29 -23.13
N VAL A 419 -21.87 21.73 -22.36
CA VAL A 419 -20.67 22.42 -22.89
C VAL A 419 -19.82 21.48 -23.76
N ARG A 420 -19.72 20.18 -23.43
CA ARG A 420 -19.04 19.19 -24.28
C ARG A 420 -19.76 18.90 -25.60
N LYS A 421 -21.09 19.07 -25.66
CA LYS A 421 -21.90 18.85 -26.88
C LYS A 421 -21.85 20.05 -27.83
N ASN A 422 -21.63 21.26 -27.31
CA ASN A 422 -21.43 22.47 -28.11
C ASN A 422 -19.99 22.64 -28.64
N ALA A 423 -19.00 22.02 -28.00
CA ALA A 423 -17.61 22.02 -28.46
C ALA A 423 -17.35 21.11 -29.68
N SER A 424 -18.25 20.15 -29.97
CA SER A 424 -18.16 19.25 -31.12
C SER A 424 -18.95 19.71 -32.36
N GLY A 425 -19.52 20.92 -32.37
CA GLY A 425 -20.53 21.35 -33.33
C GLY A 425 -20.19 22.50 -34.30
N LYS A 426 -18.97 23.06 -34.31
CA LYS A 426 -18.60 24.12 -35.27
C LYS A 426 -17.22 23.89 -35.88
N GLY A 427 -17.21 23.32 -37.08
CA GLY A 427 -16.06 23.24 -37.97
C GLY A 427 -15.91 24.49 -38.84
N THR A 428 -14.69 24.76 -39.28
CA THR A 428 -14.36 25.73 -40.33
C THR A 428 -14.53 25.07 -41.70
N ALA A 429 -15.42 25.65 -42.51
CA ALA A 429 -15.61 25.32 -43.92
C ALA A 429 -14.52 26.01 -44.76
N ASN A 430 -13.94 25.31 -45.73
CA ASN A 430 -13.43 25.96 -46.94
C ASN A 430 -13.78 25.15 -48.19
N LYS A 431 -14.13 25.89 -49.24
CA LYS A 431 -14.84 25.44 -50.45
C LYS A 431 -13.97 24.64 -51.43
N ARG A 432 -14.70 23.79 -52.15
CA ARG A 432 -14.40 22.94 -53.33
C ARG A 432 -14.02 23.76 -54.60
N PRO A 433 -13.47 23.13 -55.66
CA PRO A 433 -14.27 22.44 -56.71
C PRO A 433 -13.67 21.06 -57.11
N ALA A 434 -14.40 19.96 -57.36
CA ALA A 434 -15.40 19.58 -58.37
C ALA A 434 -14.81 18.90 -59.63
N ARG A 435 -15.18 17.61 -59.82
CA ARG A 435 -15.13 16.67 -60.99
C ARG A 435 -14.56 15.32 -60.53
N GLY A 436 -15.12 14.14 -60.81
CA GLY A 436 -16.34 13.73 -61.49
C GLY A 436 -16.47 12.19 -61.38
N ALA A 437 -17.72 11.73 -61.26
CA ALA A 437 -18.34 10.46 -61.69
C ALA A 437 -17.50 9.16 -61.90
N GLN A 438 -17.84 8.06 -61.19
CA GLN A 438 -18.57 6.88 -61.74
C GLN A 438 -18.71 5.75 -60.69
N ALA A 439 -19.81 5.01 -60.79
CA ALA A 439 -20.23 3.84 -59.99
C ALA A 439 -20.14 2.56 -60.88
N PRO A 440 -20.73 1.39 -60.55
CA PRO A 440 -20.58 0.47 -59.40
C PRO A 440 -20.42 -1.02 -59.85
N ALA A 441 -20.66 -1.98 -58.92
CA ALA A 441 -20.89 -3.45 -59.09
C ALA A 441 -19.62 -4.34 -59.04
N ALA A 442 -19.61 -5.62 -58.60
CA ALA A 442 -20.63 -6.65 -58.32
C ALA A 442 -20.04 -7.68 -57.31
N SER A 443 -20.83 -8.23 -56.37
CA SER A 443 -21.39 -9.60 -56.29
C SER A 443 -20.43 -10.82 -56.45
N SER A 444 -20.38 -11.69 -55.42
CA SER A 444 -20.53 -13.19 -55.47
C SER A 444 -19.89 -13.80 -54.20
N ARG A 445 -20.61 -14.41 -53.25
CA ARG A 445 -21.20 -15.78 -53.18
C ARG A 445 -20.18 -16.95 -53.25
N GLY A 446 -20.32 -17.87 -52.28
CA GLY A 446 -19.74 -19.23 -52.21
C GLY A 446 -18.79 -19.39 -51.01
N ALA A 447 -19.12 -19.92 -49.82
CA ALA A 447 -19.85 -21.11 -49.37
C ALA A 447 -19.14 -22.46 -49.64
N VAL A 448 -19.06 -23.28 -48.57
CA VAL A 448 -18.80 -24.75 -48.51
C VAL A 448 -17.31 -25.13 -48.56
N ARG A 449 -16.70 -26.00 -47.74
CA ARG A 449 -16.86 -26.68 -46.41
C ARG A 449 -15.52 -27.48 -46.21
N PRO A 450 -15.33 -28.30 -45.14
CA PRO A 450 -14.01 -28.71 -44.64
C PRO A 450 -13.61 -30.15 -45.02
N ALA A 451 -12.35 -30.55 -44.74
CA ALA A 451 -11.96 -31.67 -43.86
C ALA A 451 -10.58 -32.28 -44.20
N SER A 452 -9.93 -32.75 -43.13
CA SER A 452 -8.94 -33.85 -43.04
C SER A 452 -7.48 -33.61 -43.45
N THR A 453 -6.59 -33.51 -42.46
CA THR A 453 -5.75 -34.64 -42.00
C THR A 453 -5.22 -34.37 -40.60
#